data_AF-A0A918CRF8-F1
#
_entry.id   AF-A0A918CRF8-F1
#
_cell.length_a   1.000
_cell.length_b   1.000
_cell.length_c   1.000
_cell.angle_alpha   90.00
_cell.angle_beta   90.00
_cell.angle_gamma   90.00
#
_symmetry.space_group_name_H-M   'P 1'
#
loop_
_entity.id
_entity.type
_entity.pdbx_description
1 polymer ?
#
loop_
_entity_poly.entity_id
_entity_poly.type
_entity_poly.pdbx_seq_one_letter_code
_entity_poly.pdbx_strand_id
1 'polypeptide(L)'
;MGTSRTRGTGASAADAHTYRMPLPRLTVARDISHGPLDGAWWPRCDALELELPALVVALEPDVDAEVRVTVDPAEWPGAPHAVMAPGRAITVQSAGPADEAHVITLDCGTVGRWVLLVVPPDESVGTAARLLAAVDDPESPLTAVRMLELARTGRLGGTAGKTG
;
A
#
# COMPACT_ATOMS: atom_id res chain seq x y z
N MET A 1 -37.27 21.91 43.15
CA MET A 1 -36.52 22.62 42.10
C MET A 1 -35.08 22.12 42.17
N GLY A 2 -34.52 21.61 41.08
CA GLY A 2 -33.09 21.28 40.97
C GLY A 2 -32.76 19.79 40.80
N THR A 3 -33.00 19.25 39.60
CA THR A 3 -32.40 18.00 39.13
C THR A 3 -30.95 18.26 38.74
N SER A 4 -29.99 17.56 39.34
CA SER A 4 -28.64 17.45 38.79
C SER A 4 -28.31 15.99 38.54
N ARG A 5 -28.65 15.57 37.31
CA ARG A 5 -28.23 14.34 36.64
C ARG A 5 -26.76 14.53 36.25
N THR A 6 -25.82 14.02 37.04
CA THR A 6 -24.45 13.83 36.56
C THR A 6 -24.39 12.54 35.76
N ARG A 7 -24.19 12.78 34.46
CA ARG A 7 -23.99 11.85 33.37
C ARG A 7 -22.91 10.83 33.73
N GLY A 8 -23.28 9.54 33.73
CA GLY A 8 -22.31 8.48 33.53
C GLY A 8 -21.72 8.67 32.13
N THR A 9 -20.47 9.10 32.07
CA THR A 9 -19.65 8.91 30.88
C THR A 9 -18.60 7.91 31.30
N GLY A 10 -18.94 6.63 31.09
CA GLY A 10 -17.96 5.57 31.08
C GLY A 10 -16.82 6.01 30.17
N ALA A 11 -15.60 5.86 30.67
CA ALA A 11 -14.39 6.02 29.87
C ALA A 11 -14.55 5.17 28.61
N SER A 12 -14.76 5.88 27.51
CA SER A 12 -14.84 5.37 26.16
C SER A 12 -13.47 4.82 25.75
N ALA A 13 -13.50 3.72 25.00
CA ALA A 13 -12.43 3.23 24.13
C ALA A 13 -11.17 2.62 24.80
N ALA A 14 -11.35 1.73 25.78
CA ALA A 14 -10.27 0.82 26.19
C ALA A 14 -10.59 -0.68 25.96
N ASP A 15 -11.76 -0.99 25.37
CA ASP A 15 -12.14 -2.36 25.00
C ASP A 15 -12.28 -2.48 23.47
N ALA A 16 -11.22 -2.09 22.77
CA ALA A 16 -10.97 -2.61 21.44
C ALA A 16 -9.63 -3.29 21.52
N HIS A 17 -9.65 -4.61 21.69
CA HIS A 17 -8.59 -5.46 21.16
C HIS A 17 -8.61 -5.32 19.63
N THR A 18 -8.25 -4.15 19.13
CA THR A 18 -7.90 -3.94 17.73
C THR A 18 -6.73 -4.89 17.53
N TYR A 19 -7.03 -6.03 16.91
CA TYR A 19 -6.08 -6.94 16.30
C TYR A 19 -4.96 -6.05 15.75
N ARG A 20 -3.78 -6.09 16.40
CA ARG A 20 -2.69 -5.15 16.16
C ARG A 20 -2.09 -5.52 14.81
N MET A 21 -2.82 -5.19 13.75
CA MET A 21 -2.37 -5.40 12.40
C MET A 21 -1.08 -4.61 12.26
N PRO A 22 0.01 -5.27 11.86
CA PRO A 22 1.22 -4.55 11.59
C PRO A 22 0.94 -3.48 10.54
N LEU A 23 1.42 -2.26 10.77
CA LEU A 23 1.33 -1.21 9.76
C LEU A 23 2.03 -1.69 8.48
N PRO A 24 1.39 -1.50 7.30
CA PRO A 24 2.02 -1.82 6.03
C PRO A 24 3.24 -0.91 5.85
N ARG A 25 4.28 -1.44 5.22
CA ARG A 25 5.45 -0.65 4.81
C ARG A 25 5.08 0.03 3.50
N LEU A 26 4.39 1.16 3.60
CA LEU A 26 3.79 1.87 2.48
C LEU A 26 4.33 3.30 2.42
N THR A 27 4.62 3.78 1.22
CA THR A 27 4.81 5.20 0.93
C THR A 27 3.90 5.55 -0.22
N VAL A 28 3.09 6.59 -0.04
CA VAL A 28 2.15 7.11 -1.04
C VAL A 28 2.66 8.47 -1.47
N ALA A 29 2.75 8.70 -2.78
CA ALA A 29 3.14 9.98 -3.33
C ALA A 29 2.14 11.05 -2.90
N ARG A 30 2.65 12.23 -2.51
CA ARG A 30 1.78 13.32 -2.02
C ARG A 30 0.95 13.96 -3.12
N ASP A 31 1.35 13.77 -4.37
CA ASP A 31 0.68 14.32 -5.54
C ASP A 31 0.37 13.19 -6.53
N ILE A 32 -0.88 12.75 -6.54
CA ILE A 32 -1.41 11.61 -7.30
C ILE A 32 -1.51 11.94 -8.82
N SER A 33 -0.85 13.01 -9.30
CA SER A 33 -1.12 13.58 -10.62
C SER A 33 0.09 13.74 -11.56
N HIS A 34 1.30 13.35 -11.15
CA HIS A 34 2.49 13.63 -11.98
C HIS A 34 3.42 12.44 -12.31
N GLY A 35 3.19 11.24 -11.76
CA GLY A 35 3.99 10.04 -12.04
C GLY A 35 3.15 8.82 -12.46
N PRO A 36 3.78 7.78 -13.06
CA PRO A 36 3.09 6.52 -13.40
C PRO A 36 2.73 5.67 -12.18
N LEU A 37 3.26 6.00 -11.00
CA LEU A 37 3.06 5.28 -9.74
C LEU A 37 2.56 6.25 -8.67
N ASP A 38 1.51 5.85 -7.96
CA ASP A 38 0.93 6.59 -6.83
C ASP A 38 1.66 6.29 -5.52
N GLY A 39 2.59 5.32 -5.51
CA GLY A 39 3.37 4.95 -4.35
C GLY A 39 4.12 3.64 -4.49
N ALA A 40 4.65 3.16 -3.37
CA ALA A 40 5.35 1.89 -3.25
C ALA A 40 4.97 1.20 -1.93
N TRP A 41 4.83 -0.10 -2.02
CA TRP A 41 4.48 -0.97 -0.92
C TRP A 41 5.48 -2.12 -0.84
N TRP A 42 6.00 -2.35 0.36
CA TRP A 42 6.91 -3.46 0.66
C TRP A 42 6.20 -4.52 1.52
N PRO A 43 5.61 -5.57 0.91
CA PRO A 43 5.10 -6.72 1.63
C PRO A 43 6.14 -7.33 2.56
N ARG A 44 5.65 -7.92 3.65
CA ARG A 44 6.49 -8.75 4.54
C ARG A 44 6.59 -10.19 4.07
N CYS A 45 5.59 -10.64 3.29
CA CYS A 45 5.49 -11.98 2.74
C CYS A 45 4.66 -11.97 1.46
N ASP A 46 4.78 -13.03 0.67
CA ASP A 46 4.05 -13.23 -0.60
C ASP A 46 2.59 -13.72 -0.39
N ALA A 47 2.08 -13.70 0.84
CA ALA A 47 0.70 -14.10 1.17
C ALA A 47 -0.23 -12.87 1.18
N LEU A 48 -0.93 -12.63 0.07
CA LEU A 48 -1.84 -11.48 -0.09
C LEU A 48 -2.93 -11.42 0.98
N GLU A 49 -3.44 -12.57 1.43
CA GLU A 49 -4.48 -12.64 2.46
C GLU A 49 -4.03 -12.06 3.81
N LEU A 50 -2.72 -12.05 4.08
CA LEU A 50 -2.15 -11.50 5.30
C LEU A 50 -1.84 -10.01 5.17
N GLU A 51 -1.47 -9.56 3.96
CA GLU A 51 -0.97 -8.21 3.76
C GLU A 51 -2.01 -7.22 3.23
N LEU A 52 -2.91 -7.66 2.34
CA LEU A 52 -3.95 -6.80 1.74
C LEU A 52 -4.86 -6.13 2.79
N PRO A 53 -5.28 -6.79 3.88
CA PRO A 53 -6.11 -6.12 4.89
C PRO A 53 -5.41 -4.91 5.51
N ALA A 54 -4.11 -5.02 5.80
CA ALA A 54 -3.34 -3.92 6.38
C ALA A 54 -3.09 -2.81 5.34
N LEU A 55 -2.80 -3.18 4.09
CA LEU A 55 -2.61 -2.22 2.99
C LEU A 55 -3.88 -1.41 2.73
N VAL A 56 -5.02 -2.08 2.60
CA VAL A 56 -6.31 -1.43 2.33
C VAL A 56 -6.73 -0.53 3.49
N VAL A 57 -6.52 -0.95 4.74
CA VAL A 57 -6.80 -0.08 5.90
C VAL A 57 -5.96 1.20 5.87
N ALA A 58 -4.70 1.13 5.43
CA ALA A 58 -3.82 2.31 5.39
C ALA A 58 -4.15 3.31 4.28
N LEU A 59 -4.81 2.87 3.21
CA LEU A 59 -5.30 3.76 2.14
C LEU A 59 -6.64 4.43 2.51
N GLU A 60 -7.20 4.09 3.67
CA GLU A 60 -8.49 4.59 4.18
C GLU A 60 -9.62 4.71 3.13
N PRO A 61 -9.92 3.64 2.34
CA PRO A 61 -11.05 3.67 1.43
C PRO A 61 -12.37 3.75 2.19
N ASP A 62 -13.39 4.31 1.56
CA ASP A 62 -14.73 4.40 2.13
C ASP A 62 -15.21 3.02 2.63
N VAL A 63 -15.89 2.97 3.78
CA VAL A 63 -16.22 1.72 4.49
C VAL A 63 -17.11 0.81 3.64
N ASP A 64 -17.92 1.38 2.74
CA ASP A 64 -18.84 0.63 1.86
C ASP A 64 -18.24 0.35 0.47
N ALA A 65 -17.03 0.85 0.18
CA ALA A 65 -16.41 0.68 -1.13
C ALA A 65 -15.90 -0.77 -1.32
N GLU A 66 -16.35 -1.41 -2.39
CA GLU A 66 -15.69 -2.60 -2.93
C GLU A 66 -14.27 -2.23 -3.31
N VAL A 67 -13.29 -2.94 -2.74
CA VAL A 67 -11.89 -2.75 -3.09
C VAL A 67 -11.49 -3.87 -4.02
N ARG A 68 -11.04 -3.51 -5.22
CA ARG A 68 -10.56 -4.46 -6.22
C ARG A 68 -9.06 -4.30 -6.38
N VAL A 69 -8.36 -5.40 -6.29
CA VAL A 69 -6.91 -5.46 -6.32
C VAL A 69 -6.49 -6.27 -7.52
N THR A 70 -5.68 -5.70 -8.39
CA THR A 70 -5.10 -6.37 -9.55
C THR A 70 -3.63 -6.67 -9.28
N VAL A 71 -3.23 -7.94 -9.41
CA VAL A 71 -1.87 -8.41 -9.19
C VAL A 71 -1.38 -9.26 -10.35
N ASP A 72 -0.09 -9.19 -10.66
CA ASP A 72 0.52 -10.10 -11.62
C ASP A 72 0.53 -11.54 -11.09
N PRO A 73 -0.02 -12.52 -11.84
CA PRO A 73 -0.09 -13.90 -11.38
C PRO A 73 1.26 -14.63 -11.39
N ALA A 74 2.29 -14.12 -12.09
CA ALA A 74 3.63 -14.68 -12.04
C ALA A 74 4.36 -14.26 -10.75
N GLU A 75 4.06 -13.08 -10.20
CA GLU A 75 4.54 -12.63 -8.89
C GLU A 75 3.76 -13.22 -7.73
N TRP A 76 2.45 -13.41 -7.88
CA TRP A 76 1.55 -13.89 -6.82
C TRP A 76 0.88 -15.21 -7.21
N PRO A 77 1.64 -16.31 -7.33
CA PRO A 77 1.10 -17.60 -7.72
C PRO A 77 0.14 -18.12 -6.64
N GLY A 78 -1.09 -18.44 -7.04
CA GLY A 78 -2.10 -18.96 -6.12
C GLY A 78 -2.80 -17.89 -5.28
N ALA A 79 -2.72 -16.61 -5.68
CA ALA A 79 -3.47 -15.54 -5.05
C ALA A 79 -4.96 -15.91 -4.86
N PRO A 80 -5.53 -15.72 -3.65
CA PRO A 80 -6.95 -15.97 -3.41
C PRO A 80 -7.78 -14.97 -4.20
N HIS A 81 -8.93 -15.39 -4.76
CA HIS A 81 -9.80 -14.49 -5.54
C HIS A 81 -10.50 -13.43 -4.68
N ALA A 82 -10.59 -13.68 -3.36
CA ALA A 82 -11.18 -12.75 -2.41
C ALA A 82 -10.44 -12.84 -1.07
N VAL A 83 -10.20 -11.69 -0.46
CA VAL A 83 -9.61 -11.54 0.88
C VAL A 83 -10.56 -10.73 1.75
N MET A 84 -10.79 -11.17 2.98
CA MET A 84 -11.61 -10.43 3.93
C MET A 84 -10.78 -9.43 4.71
N ALA A 85 -11.23 -8.18 4.77
CA ALA A 85 -10.69 -7.14 5.62
C ALA A 85 -11.77 -6.66 6.61
N PRO A 86 -11.41 -5.94 7.68
CA PRO A 86 -12.39 -5.43 8.64
C PRO A 86 -13.47 -4.59 7.96
N GLY A 87 -14.69 -5.12 7.94
CA GLY A 87 -15.87 -4.45 7.37
C GLY A 87 -16.00 -4.49 5.84
N ARG A 88 -15.12 -5.16 5.10
CA ARG A 88 -15.19 -5.22 3.63
C ARG A 88 -14.56 -6.47 3.02
N ALA A 89 -15.00 -6.81 1.81
CA ALA A 89 -14.34 -7.81 0.97
C ALA A 89 -13.39 -7.11 -0.02
N ILE A 90 -12.22 -7.70 -0.22
CA ILE A 90 -11.23 -7.30 -1.21
C ILE A 90 -11.28 -8.34 -2.33
N THR A 91 -11.66 -7.94 -3.54
CA THR A 91 -11.63 -8.82 -4.71
C THR A 91 -10.25 -8.77 -5.33
N VAL A 92 -9.60 -9.91 -5.50
CA VAL A 92 -8.30 -10.01 -6.16
C VAL A 92 -8.49 -10.52 -7.58
N GLN A 93 -7.85 -9.84 -8.53
CA GLN A 93 -7.89 -10.13 -9.94
C GLN A 93 -6.47 -10.30 -10.47
N SER A 94 -6.33 -11.15 -11.48
CA SER A 94 -5.07 -11.31 -12.18
C SER A 94 -4.91 -10.20 -13.21
N ALA A 95 -3.73 -9.59 -13.21
CA ALA A 95 -3.32 -8.63 -14.22
C ALA A 95 -3.25 -9.29 -15.61
N GLY A 96 -3.51 -8.50 -16.64
CA GLY A 96 -3.38 -8.96 -18.02
C GLY A 96 -1.91 -9.02 -18.46
N PRO A 97 -1.59 -9.67 -19.59
CA PRO A 97 -0.21 -9.79 -20.08
C PRO A 97 0.42 -8.47 -20.54
N ALA A 98 -0.36 -7.40 -20.65
CA ALA A 98 0.10 -6.06 -20.98
C ALA A 98 0.31 -5.17 -19.75
N ASP A 99 -0.02 -5.68 -18.55
CA ASP A 99 0.18 -4.98 -17.29
C ASP A 99 1.66 -5.01 -16.89
N GLU A 100 2.07 -4.08 -16.03
CA GLU A 100 3.46 -3.97 -15.65
C GLU A 100 3.79 -4.90 -14.47
N ALA A 101 4.95 -5.57 -14.54
CA ALA A 101 5.44 -6.37 -13.42
C ALA A 101 5.87 -5.48 -12.24
N HIS A 102 5.83 -6.03 -11.03
CA HIS A 102 6.08 -5.35 -9.76
C HIS A 102 5.10 -4.21 -9.50
N VAL A 103 3.87 -4.32 -10.01
CA VAL A 103 2.79 -3.36 -9.79
C VAL A 103 1.59 -4.06 -9.18
N ILE A 104 0.99 -3.39 -8.21
CA ILE A 104 -0.32 -3.73 -7.66
C ILE A 104 -1.24 -2.54 -7.85
N THR A 105 -2.40 -2.77 -8.47
CA THR A 105 -3.40 -1.72 -8.66
C THR A 105 -4.56 -1.96 -7.70
N LEU A 106 -4.90 -0.95 -6.90
CA LEU A 106 -6.06 -0.95 -6.02
C LEU A 106 -7.09 0.04 -6.54
N ASP A 107 -8.27 -0.47 -6.90
CA ASP A 107 -9.44 0.34 -7.21
C ASP A 107 -10.29 0.42 -5.95
N CYS A 108 -10.34 1.62 -5.37
CA CYS A 108 -10.94 1.91 -4.06
C CYS A 108 -12.28 2.67 -4.21
N GLY A 109 -13.00 2.43 -5.31
CA GLY A 109 -14.29 3.07 -5.57
C GLY A 109 -14.17 4.59 -5.65
N THR A 110 -14.85 5.30 -4.73
CA THR A 110 -14.90 6.78 -4.70
C THR A 110 -13.57 7.44 -4.34
N VAL A 111 -12.66 6.72 -3.66
CA VAL A 111 -11.32 7.22 -3.34
C VAL A 111 -10.42 7.23 -4.59
N GLY A 112 -10.77 6.45 -5.61
CA GLY A 112 -10.06 6.37 -6.87
C GLY A 112 -9.17 5.14 -6.97
N ARG A 113 -8.24 5.20 -7.91
CA ARG A 113 -7.31 4.12 -8.22
C ARG A 113 -5.92 4.47 -7.69
N TRP A 114 -5.25 3.46 -7.13
CA TRP A 114 -3.88 3.51 -6.66
C TRP A 114 -3.04 2.51 -7.44
N VAL A 115 -1.98 2.96 -8.07
CA VAL A 115 -0.98 2.13 -8.77
C VAL A 115 0.28 2.14 -7.92
N LEU A 116 0.56 1.04 -7.24
CA LEU A 116 1.68 0.95 -6.31
C LEU A 116 2.76 0.01 -6.85
N LEU A 117 4.02 0.43 -6.74
CA LEU A 117 5.15 -0.48 -6.90
C LEU A 117 5.17 -1.50 -5.76
N VAL A 118 5.32 -2.78 -6.09
CA VAL A 118 5.55 -3.86 -5.14
C VAL A 118 7.05 -4.09 -5.00
N VAL A 119 7.60 -3.89 -3.81
CA VAL A 119 8.97 -4.30 -3.50
C VAL A 119 8.95 -5.79 -3.12
N PRO A 120 9.72 -6.67 -3.78
CA PRO A 120 9.76 -8.08 -3.39
C PRO A 120 10.14 -8.24 -1.90
N PRO A 121 9.51 -9.16 -1.15
CA PRO A 121 9.75 -9.29 0.28
C PRO A 121 11.19 -9.70 0.63
N ASP A 122 11.88 -10.41 -0.27
CA ASP A 122 13.29 -10.82 -0.13
C ASP A 122 14.29 -9.68 -0.39
N GLU A 123 13.83 -8.51 -0.85
CA GLU A 123 14.73 -7.38 -1.08
C GLU A 123 15.42 -6.89 0.19
N SER A 124 16.65 -6.42 0.01
CA SER A 124 17.40 -5.84 1.12
C SER A 124 16.70 -4.58 1.65
N VAL A 125 16.76 -4.35 2.98
CA VAL A 125 16.21 -3.14 3.62
C VAL A 125 16.71 -1.86 2.95
N GLY A 126 17.97 -1.83 2.51
CA GLY A 126 18.56 -0.67 1.83
C GLY A 126 18.00 -0.44 0.43
N THR A 127 17.71 -1.51 -0.33
CA THR A 127 17.05 -1.41 -1.64
C THR A 127 15.60 -0.97 -1.47
N ALA A 128 14.87 -1.61 -0.56
CA ALA A 128 13.48 -1.31 -0.27
C ALA A 128 13.28 0.14 0.20
N ALA A 129 14.13 0.63 1.11
CA ALA A 129 14.08 2.01 1.57
C ALA A 129 14.32 3.01 0.44
N ARG A 130 15.23 2.70 -0.51
CA ARG A 130 15.48 3.54 -1.69
C ARG A 130 14.28 3.56 -2.64
N LEU A 131 13.59 2.43 -2.82
CA LEU A 131 12.37 2.36 -3.63
C LEU A 131 11.23 3.15 -3.01
N LEU A 132 10.98 2.95 -1.71
CA LEU A 132 9.96 3.68 -0.96
C LEU A 132 10.21 5.18 -0.96
N ALA A 133 11.47 5.63 -0.87
CA ALA A 133 11.81 7.04 -0.95
C ALA A 133 11.68 7.62 -2.37
N ALA A 134 12.01 6.84 -3.40
CA ALA A 134 12.02 7.33 -4.78
C ALA A 134 10.62 7.57 -5.36
N VAL A 135 9.58 6.92 -4.84
CA VAL A 135 8.19 7.18 -5.25
C VAL A 135 7.57 8.42 -4.59
N ASP A 136 8.22 9.01 -3.58
CA ASP A 136 7.80 10.31 -3.02
C ASP A 136 8.19 11.47 -3.95
N ASP A 137 9.06 11.23 -4.94
CA ASP A 137 9.44 12.21 -5.96
C ASP A 137 8.34 12.31 -7.04
N PRO A 138 7.57 13.41 -7.09
CA PRO A 138 6.41 13.52 -7.98
C PRO A 138 6.78 13.68 -9.45
N GLU A 139 8.04 14.00 -9.77
CA GLU A 139 8.51 14.20 -11.15
C GLU A 139 9.17 12.95 -11.74
N SER A 140 9.22 11.83 -11.00
CA SER A 140 9.86 10.60 -11.46
C SER A 140 9.02 9.93 -12.56
N PRO A 141 9.51 9.86 -13.82
CA PRO A 141 8.78 9.21 -14.91
C PRO A 141 9.07 7.69 -14.96
N LEU A 142 9.70 7.15 -13.92
CA LEU A 142 10.20 5.79 -13.91
C LEU A 142 9.07 4.79 -13.67
N THR A 143 9.05 3.75 -14.49
CA THR A 143 8.16 2.60 -14.30
C THR A 143 8.66 1.73 -13.14
N ALA A 144 7.80 0.87 -12.58
CA ALA A 144 8.14 0.05 -11.42
C ALA A 144 9.33 -0.88 -11.67
N VAL A 145 9.33 -1.57 -12.81
CA VAL A 145 10.45 -2.43 -13.23
C VAL A 145 11.74 -1.63 -13.26
N ARG A 146 11.70 -0.42 -13.83
CA ARG A 146 12.91 0.37 -14.01
C ARG A 146 13.45 0.94 -12.70
N MET A 147 12.57 1.32 -11.77
CA MET A 147 12.95 1.71 -10.42
C MET A 147 13.64 0.56 -9.69
N LEU A 148 13.07 -0.66 -9.75
CA LEU A 148 13.64 -1.84 -9.10
C LEU A 148 15.04 -2.18 -9.64
N GLU A 149 15.22 -2.17 -10.97
CA GLU A 149 16.53 -2.40 -11.59
C GLU A 149 17.59 -1.36 -11.14
N LEU A 150 17.20 -0.09 -11.10
CA LEU A 150 18.07 0.99 -10.63
C LEU A 150 18.39 0.83 -9.14
N ALA A 151 17.44 0.40 -8.32
CA ALA A 151 17.66 0.19 -6.89
C ALA A 151 18.63 -0.96 -6.65
N ARG A 152 18.45 -2.09 -7.34
CA ARG A 152 19.37 -3.26 -7.25
C ARG A 152 20.78 -2.91 -7.69
N THR A 153 20.93 -2.03 -8.68
CA THR A 153 22.23 -1.56 -9.17
C THR A 153 22.79 -0.35 -8.41
N GLY A 154 22.12 0.10 -7.34
CA GLY A 154 22.55 1.25 -6.53
C GLY A 154 22.46 2.62 -7.22
N ARG A 155 21.76 2.69 -8.37
CA ARG A 155 21.61 3.89 -9.19
C ARG A 155 20.32 4.67 -8.91
N LEU A 156 19.39 4.09 -8.16
CA LEU A 156 18.19 4.78 -7.70
C LEU A 156 18.57 5.72 -6.54
N GLY A 157 18.43 7.04 -6.76
CA GLY A 157 18.60 8.05 -5.70
C GLY A 157 20.04 8.50 -5.44
N GLY A 158 20.89 8.56 -6.47
CA GLY A 158 22.24 9.13 -6.40
C GLY A 158 22.27 10.67 -6.36
N THR A 159 21.57 11.31 -5.44
CA THR A 159 21.72 12.76 -5.14
C THR A 159 21.65 13.07 -3.65
N ALA A 160 22.21 12.22 -2.79
CA ALA A 160 22.54 12.61 -1.43
C ALA A 160 23.95 13.22 -1.39
N GLY A 161 24.04 14.56 -1.51
CA GLY A 161 25.17 15.34 -0.99
C GLY A 161 26.15 15.94 -2.01
N LYS A 162 25.81 17.10 -2.59
CA LYS A 162 26.82 18.13 -2.88
C LYS A 162 26.47 19.41 -2.12
N THR A 163 26.94 19.47 -0.89
CA THR A 163 27.19 20.73 -0.18
C THR A 163 28.70 20.93 -0.18
N GLY A 164 29.15 22.01 -0.81
CA GLY A 164 30.55 22.42 -0.92
C GLY A 164 30.62 23.68 -1.76
#